data_AF-A0A6V7P5E8-F1
#
_entry.id   AF-A0A6V7P5E8-F1
#
_cell.length_a   1.000
_cell.length_b   1.000
_cell.length_c   1.000
_cell.angle_alpha   90.00
_cell.angle_beta   90.00
_cell.angle_gamma   90.00
#
_symmetry.space_group_name_H-M   'P 1'
#
loop_
_entity.id
_entity.type
_entity.pdbx_description
1 polymer ?
#
loop_
_entity_poly.entity_id
_entity_poly.type
_entity_poly.pdbx_seq_one_letter_code
_entity_poly.pdbx_strand_id
1 'polypeptide(L)'
;MVFTTNHPEQLDPALLRPGRMDRKIELGSCRPVAFRTLARNYLGRGREDWAEDEGPALEDLMAKAEVLLGEVPISPAEVAEMFMASDGKEAKAAVTKVVEELQRRKEAPPPPQPQPQPQQLQESMVNLEECGHPCIWPWVRDLVVTKEMYKYFLLFL
;
A
#
# COMPACT_ATOMS: atom_id res chain seq x y z
N MET A 1 21.10 5.98 -5.44
CA MET A 1 20.55 4.62 -5.27
C MET A 1 19.07 4.76 -4.96
N VAL A 2 18.21 3.86 -5.46
CA VAL A 2 16.76 3.88 -5.20
C VAL A 2 16.38 2.59 -4.47
N PHE A 3 15.60 2.73 -3.41
CA PHE A 3 15.11 1.60 -2.60
C PHE A 3 13.59 1.62 -2.56
N THR A 4 12.97 0.45 -2.55
CA THR A 4 11.52 0.26 -2.46
C THR A 4 11.20 -0.69 -1.32
N THR A 5 10.27 -0.33 -0.45
CA THR A 5 9.76 -1.21 0.61
C THR A 5 8.26 -1.02 0.75
N ASN A 6 7.55 -2.11 1.03
CA ASN A 6 6.14 -2.06 1.43
C ASN A 6 5.98 -1.81 2.95
N HIS A 7 7.06 -1.99 3.71
CA HIS A 7 7.11 -1.92 5.17
C HIS A 7 8.23 -0.98 5.63
N PRO A 8 8.05 0.35 5.54
CA PRO A 8 9.06 1.32 5.97
C PRO A 8 9.34 1.28 7.48
N GLU A 9 8.41 0.76 8.29
CA GLU A 9 8.53 0.60 9.74
C GLU A 9 9.48 -0.50 10.18
N GLN A 10 9.75 -1.48 9.30
CA GLN A 10 10.66 -2.60 9.58
C GLN A 10 12.11 -2.30 9.14
N LEU A 11 12.36 -1.12 8.55
CA LEU A 11 13.69 -0.71 8.15
C LEU A 11 14.55 -0.32 9.35
N ASP A 12 15.83 -0.70 9.31
CA ASP A 12 16.81 -0.29 10.32
C ASP A 12 16.91 1.26 10.38
N PRO A 13 16.68 1.88 11.55
CA PRO A 13 16.82 3.32 11.73
C PRO A 13 18.18 3.89 11.28
N ALA A 14 19.25 3.08 11.31
CA ALA A 14 20.57 3.49 10.84
C ALA A 14 20.63 3.75 9.32
N LEU A 15 19.73 3.15 8.53
CA LEU A 15 19.61 3.39 7.09
C LEU A 15 18.90 4.71 6.76
N LEU A 16 18.06 5.20 7.68
CA LEU A 16 17.29 6.43 7.53
C LEU A 16 18.08 7.71 7.86
N ARG A 17 19.35 7.56 8.28
CA ARG A 17 20.22 8.71 8.58
C ARG A 17 20.55 9.49 7.28
N PRO A 18 20.64 10.83 7.33
CA PRO A 18 21.09 11.64 6.20
C PRO A 18 22.41 11.13 5.61
N GLY A 19 22.51 11.09 4.28
CA GLY A 19 23.65 10.53 3.54
C GLY A 19 23.51 9.07 3.13
N ARG A 20 22.45 8.37 3.56
CA ARG A 20 22.04 7.06 3.04
C ARG A 20 20.70 7.17 2.30
N MET A 21 19.58 7.07 3.02
CA MET A 21 18.22 7.25 2.48
C MET A 21 17.61 8.55 3.01
N ASP A 22 17.87 9.65 2.32
CA ASP A 22 17.47 11.01 2.72
C ASP A 22 16.09 11.43 2.17
N ARG A 23 15.64 10.84 1.05
CA ARG A 23 14.32 11.09 0.45
C ARG A 23 13.39 9.89 0.59
N LYS A 24 12.23 10.12 1.20
CA LYS A 24 11.14 9.14 1.31
C LYS A 24 9.97 9.62 0.47
N ILE A 25 9.49 8.74 -0.42
CA ILE A 25 8.31 8.99 -1.25
C ILE A 25 7.34 7.84 -0.98
N GLU A 26 6.16 8.17 -0.47
CA GLU A 26 5.09 7.19 -0.26
C GLU A 26 4.25 7.08 -1.52
N LEU A 27 4.09 5.85 -2.02
CA LEU A 27 3.26 5.55 -3.18
C LEU A 27 1.89 5.09 -2.68
N GLY A 28 0.89 5.98 -2.80
CA GLY A 28 -0.48 5.74 -2.36
C GLY A 28 -1.38 5.10 -3.43
N SER A 29 -2.66 5.05 -3.11
CA SER A 29 -3.72 4.67 -4.05
C SER A 29 -3.84 5.66 -5.22
N CYS A 30 -4.55 5.22 -6.27
CA CYS A 30 -4.79 6.00 -7.46
C CYS A 30 -5.71 7.19 -7.14
N ARG A 31 -5.14 8.40 -7.16
CA ARG A 31 -5.91 9.64 -7.03
C ARG A 31 -6.38 10.13 -8.40
N PRO A 32 -7.41 11.00 -8.47
CA PRO A 32 -7.90 11.59 -9.71
C PRO A 32 -6.81 12.10 -10.67
N VAL A 33 -5.81 12.81 -10.14
CA VAL A 33 -4.68 13.33 -10.94
C VAL A 33 -3.84 12.21 -11.56
N ALA A 34 -3.54 11.16 -10.80
CA ALA A 34 -2.80 9.99 -11.30
C ALA A 34 -3.64 9.22 -12.33
N PHE A 35 -4.95 9.08 -12.08
CA PHE A 35 -5.89 8.44 -12.98
C PHE A 35 -5.95 9.14 -14.34
N ARG A 36 -6.13 10.47 -14.39
CA ARG A 36 -6.09 11.24 -15.65
C ARG A 36 -4.75 11.09 -16.37
N THR A 37 -3.65 11.04 -15.63
CA THR A 37 -2.31 10.82 -16.20
C THR A 37 -2.19 9.44 -16.84
N LEU A 38 -2.67 8.39 -16.16
CA LEU A 38 -2.73 7.04 -16.72
C LEU A 38 -3.63 6.98 -17.96
N ALA A 39 -4.83 7.55 -17.90
CA ALA A 39 -5.76 7.57 -19.03
C ALA A 39 -5.12 8.25 -20.24
N ARG A 40 -4.43 9.38 -20.06
CA ARG A 40 -3.69 10.06 -21.13
C ARG A 40 -2.59 9.18 -21.72
N ASN A 41 -1.81 8.50 -20.88
CA ASN A 41 -0.66 7.71 -21.31
C ASN A 41 -1.08 6.43 -22.06
N TYR A 42 -2.13 5.75 -21.59
CA TYR A 42 -2.54 4.45 -22.13
C TYR A 42 -3.62 4.55 -23.21
N LEU A 43 -4.53 5.53 -23.13
CA LEU A 43 -5.64 5.67 -24.06
C LEU A 43 -5.35 6.71 -25.17
N GLY A 44 -4.16 7.31 -25.16
CA GLY A 44 -3.62 8.09 -26.27
C GLY A 44 -4.38 9.37 -26.64
N ARG A 45 -5.25 9.89 -25.75
CA ARG A 45 -6.11 11.05 -26.06
C ARG A 45 -5.95 12.15 -25.03
N GLY A 46 -5.04 13.07 -25.30
CA GLY A 46 -4.80 14.26 -24.48
C GLY A 46 -5.61 15.43 -25.00
N ARG A 47 -6.70 15.81 -24.30
CA ARG A 47 -7.46 17.07 -24.40
C ARG A 47 -7.96 17.55 -25.79
N GLU A 48 -7.52 16.97 -26.92
CA GLU A 48 -7.71 17.55 -28.26
C GLU A 48 -8.14 16.52 -29.33
N ASP A 49 -8.18 15.22 -29.01
CA ASP A 49 -8.43 14.15 -29.98
C ASP A 49 -9.61 13.24 -29.64
N TRP A 50 -10.45 13.65 -28.69
CA TRP A 50 -11.76 13.03 -28.54
C TRP A 50 -12.55 13.42 -29.78
N ALA A 51 -13.10 12.44 -30.50
CA ALA A 51 -14.10 12.76 -31.52
C ALA A 51 -15.11 13.72 -30.89
N GLU A 52 -15.46 14.81 -31.58
CA GLU A 52 -16.31 15.88 -31.04
C GLU A 52 -17.60 15.32 -30.43
N ASP A 53 -18.08 14.19 -30.93
CA ASP A 53 -19.27 13.46 -30.47
C ASP A 53 -19.05 12.58 -29.21
N GLU A 54 -17.82 12.12 -28.92
CA GLU A 54 -17.52 11.22 -27.79
C GLU A 54 -16.89 11.91 -26.57
N GLY A 55 -16.35 13.12 -26.75
CA GLY A 55 -15.67 13.88 -25.70
C GLY A 55 -16.51 14.13 -24.43
N PRO A 56 -17.77 14.62 -24.53
CA PRO A 56 -18.59 14.92 -23.36
C PRO A 56 -18.92 13.67 -22.54
N ALA A 57 -19.35 12.60 -23.22
CA ALA A 57 -19.77 11.36 -22.56
C ALA A 57 -18.60 10.65 -21.85
N LEU A 58 -17.39 10.78 -22.37
CA LEU A 58 -16.22 10.25 -21.68
C LEU A 58 -15.79 11.16 -20.52
N GLU A 59 -15.84 12.48 -20.65
CA GLU A 59 -15.51 13.35 -19.51
C GLU A 59 -16.46 13.09 -18.32
N ASP A 60 -17.74 12.81 -18.58
CA ASP A 60 -18.69 12.38 -17.55
C ASP A 60 -18.29 11.05 -16.88
N LEU A 61 -17.81 10.08 -17.66
CA LEU A 61 -17.31 8.80 -17.14
C LEU A 61 -16.02 8.96 -16.33
N MET A 62 -15.10 9.81 -16.80
CA MET A 62 -13.88 10.16 -16.08
C MET A 62 -14.23 10.82 -14.75
N ALA A 63 -15.13 11.81 -14.75
CA ALA A 63 -15.60 12.47 -13.53
C ALA A 63 -16.26 11.47 -12.55
N LYS A 64 -17.06 10.53 -13.07
CA LYS A 64 -17.65 9.45 -12.25
C LYS A 64 -16.58 8.56 -11.63
N ALA A 65 -15.55 8.18 -12.39
CA ALA A 65 -14.42 7.42 -11.87
C ALA A 65 -13.67 8.19 -10.78
N GLU A 66 -13.44 9.50 -10.96
CA GLU A 66 -12.75 10.35 -9.98
C GLU A 66 -13.48 10.42 -8.64
N VAL A 67 -14.82 10.50 -8.65
CA VAL A 67 -15.62 10.44 -7.43
C VAL A 67 -15.45 9.09 -6.74
N LEU A 68 -15.53 7.99 -7.48
CA LEU A 68 -15.41 6.64 -6.94
C LEU A 68 -14.01 6.31 -6.39
N LEU A 69 -12.96 6.85 -7.00
CA LEU A 69 -11.58 6.74 -6.50
C LEU A 69 -11.37 7.39 -5.13
N GLY A 70 -12.23 8.33 -4.74
CA GLY A 70 -12.25 8.91 -3.39
C GLY A 70 -12.81 7.97 -2.32
N GLU A 71 -13.62 6.98 -2.73
CA GLU A 71 -14.30 6.06 -1.82
C GLU A 71 -13.62 4.68 -1.78
N VAL A 72 -13.13 4.20 -2.92
CA VAL A 72 -12.58 2.85 -3.06
C VAL A 72 -11.07 2.93 -3.31
N PRO A 73 -10.23 2.37 -2.41
CA PRO A 73 -8.79 2.32 -2.66
C PRO A 73 -8.50 1.32 -3.78
N ILE A 74 -7.87 1.82 -4.85
CA ILE A 74 -7.31 1.02 -5.95
C ILE A 74 -5.89 1.50 -6.23
N SER A 75 -4.98 0.61 -6.60
CA SER A 75 -3.62 0.98 -6.95
C SER A 75 -3.53 1.54 -8.38
N PRO A 76 -2.60 2.47 -8.65
CA PRO A 76 -2.34 2.93 -10.02
C PRO A 76 -2.00 1.77 -10.99
N ALA A 77 -1.38 0.69 -10.49
CA ALA A 77 -1.03 -0.48 -11.27
C ALA A 77 -2.26 -1.27 -11.74
N GLU A 78 -3.24 -1.50 -10.86
CA GLU A 78 -4.51 -2.16 -11.22
C GLU A 78 -5.28 -1.35 -12.29
N VAL A 79 -5.32 -0.02 -12.16
CA VAL A 79 -5.95 0.84 -13.17
C VAL A 79 -5.21 0.72 -14.51
N ALA A 80 -3.88 0.76 -14.49
CA ALA A 80 -3.07 0.62 -15.69
C ALA A 80 -3.29 -0.74 -16.36
N GLU A 81 -3.44 -1.82 -15.59
CA GLU A 81 -3.80 -3.15 -16.09
C GLU A 81 -5.13 -3.13 -16.85
N MET A 82 -6.17 -2.51 -16.31
CA MET A 82 -7.48 -2.41 -16.98
C MET A 82 -7.39 -1.63 -18.30
N PHE A 83 -6.55 -0.59 -18.35
CA PHE A 83 -6.30 0.16 -19.58
C PHE A 83 -5.49 -0.65 -20.60
N MET A 84 -4.46 -1.38 -20.15
CA MET A 84 -3.66 -2.25 -21.02
C MET A 84 -4.45 -3.45 -21.54
N ALA A 85 -5.39 -3.97 -20.76
CA ALA A 85 -6.28 -5.07 -21.15
C ALA A 85 -7.37 -4.64 -22.16
N SER A 86 -7.54 -3.33 -22.35
CA SER A 86 -8.37 -2.78 -23.41
C SER A 86 -7.49 -2.58 -24.65
N ASP A 87 -8.01 -2.80 -25.84
CA ASP A 87 -7.24 -2.82 -27.11
C ASP A 87 -6.69 -1.44 -27.55
N GLY A 88 -6.74 -0.44 -26.66
CA GLY A 88 -6.29 0.94 -26.88
C GLY A 88 -7.14 1.73 -27.87
N LYS A 89 -8.12 1.11 -28.54
CA LYS A 89 -8.94 1.75 -29.58
C LYS A 89 -10.19 2.41 -29.00
N GLU A 90 -10.71 1.87 -27.90
CA GLU A 90 -11.94 2.34 -27.26
C GLU A 90 -11.70 2.85 -25.83
N ALA A 91 -11.33 4.13 -25.73
CA ALA A 91 -11.10 4.77 -24.44
C ALA A 91 -12.35 4.78 -23.55
N LYS A 92 -13.55 4.94 -24.14
CA LYS A 92 -14.83 4.88 -23.43
C LYS A 92 -15.04 3.52 -22.76
N ALA A 93 -14.81 2.43 -23.48
CA ALA A 93 -14.94 1.08 -22.94
C ALA A 93 -13.93 0.84 -21.80
N ALA A 94 -12.68 1.32 -21.96
CA ALA A 94 -11.65 1.17 -20.95
C ALA A 94 -11.99 1.89 -19.64
N VAL A 95 -12.44 3.15 -19.70
CA VAL A 95 -12.87 3.92 -18.53
C VAL A 95 -14.14 3.32 -17.91
N THR A 96 -15.06 2.84 -18.73
CA THR A 96 -16.29 2.17 -18.25
C THR A 96 -15.96 0.96 -17.40
N LYS A 97 -15.03 0.10 -17.82
CA LYS A 97 -14.56 -1.05 -17.03
C LYS A 97 -14.01 -0.63 -15.65
N VAL A 98 -13.25 0.46 -15.60
CA VAL A 98 -12.73 0.99 -14.32
C VAL A 98 -13.88 1.42 -13.41
N VAL A 99 -14.87 2.13 -13.94
CA VAL A 99 -16.07 2.55 -13.19
C VAL A 99 -16.83 1.33 -12.66
N GLU A 100 -17.05 0.31 -13.50
CA GLU A 100 -17.73 -0.93 -13.11
C GLU A 100 -16.98 -1.65 -11.99
N GLU A 101 -15.66 -1.77 -12.08
CA GLU A 101 -14.86 -2.43 -11.04
C GLU A 101 -14.87 -1.63 -9.73
N LEU A 102 -14.82 -0.30 -9.79
CA LEU A 102 -14.94 0.55 -8.60
C LEU A 102 -16.33 0.42 -7.95
N GLN A 103 -17.40 0.37 -8.75
CA GLN A 103 -18.76 0.15 -8.25
C GLN A 103 -18.90 -1.24 -7.62
N ARG A 104 -18.36 -2.28 -8.27
CA ARG A 104 -18.36 -3.65 -7.73
C ARG A 104 -17.65 -3.72 -6.37
N ARG A 105 -16.52 -3.04 -6.21
CA ARG A 105 -15.78 -2.98 -4.93
C ARG A 105 -16.52 -2.16 -3.85
N LYS A 106 -17.24 -1.11 -4.25
CA LYS A 106 -18.08 -0.32 -3.35
C LYS A 106 -19.26 -1.13 -2.80
N GLU A 107 -19.85 -1.99 -3.63
CA GLU A 107 -21.01 -2.83 -3.28
C GLU A 107 -20.61 -4.16 -2.63
N ALA A 108 -19.37 -4.61 -2.83
CA ALA A 108 -18.87 -5.83 -2.23
C ALA A 108 -18.80 -5.71 -0.69
N PRO A 109 -19.16 -6.78 0.05
CA PRO A 109 -18.90 -6.82 1.48
C PRO A 109 -17.40 -6.64 1.73
N PRO A 110 -17.01 -5.95 2.81
CA PRO A 110 -15.61 -5.66 3.08
C PRO A 110 -14.82 -6.97 3.11
N PRO A 111 -13.65 -7.02 2.44
CA PRO A 111 -12.81 -8.21 2.50
C PRO A 111 -12.49 -8.52 3.97
N PRO A 112 -12.36 -9.80 4.35
CA PRO A 112 -11.97 -10.17 5.70
C PRO A 112 -10.68 -9.42 6.04
N GLN A 113 -10.72 -8.55 7.05
CA GLN A 113 -9.52 -7.86 7.47
C GLN A 113 -8.48 -8.92 7.86
N PRO A 114 -7.24 -8.83 7.37
CA PRO A 114 -6.18 -9.70 7.86
C PRO A 114 -6.16 -9.57 9.37
N GLN A 115 -6.50 -10.65 10.08
CA GLN A 115 -6.33 -10.68 11.52
C GLN A 115 -4.87 -10.32 11.78
N PRO A 116 -4.57 -9.43 12.75
CA PRO A 116 -3.19 -9.16 13.12
C PRO A 116 -2.56 -10.51 13.44
N GLN A 117 -1.73 -11.02 12.53
CA GLN A 117 -0.86 -12.13 12.88
C GLN A 117 -0.03 -11.58 14.01
N PRO A 118 0.00 -12.22 15.20
CA PRO A 118 0.95 -11.84 16.22
C PRO A 118 2.29 -11.83 15.51
N GLN A 119 2.85 -10.65 15.30
CA GLN A 119 4.22 -10.51 14.85
C GLN A 119 4.98 -11.40 15.83
N GLN A 120 5.48 -12.53 15.34
CA GLN A 120 6.50 -13.24 16.04
C GLN A 120 7.62 -12.23 16.07
N LEU A 121 7.67 -11.46 17.16
CA LEU A 121 8.88 -10.87 17.66
C LEU A 121 9.80 -12.07 17.70
N GLN A 122 10.59 -12.21 16.65
CA GLN A 122 11.80 -12.97 16.69
C GLN A 122 12.61 -12.19 17.73
N GLU A 123 12.35 -12.47 19.00
CA GLU A 123 13.40 -12.46 20.00
C GLU A 123 14.43 -13.38 19.37
N SER A 124 15.34 -12.78 18.59
CA SER A 124 16.64 -13.33 18.37
C SER A 124 17.28 -13.35 19.75
N MET A 125 16.86 -14.35 20.54
CA MET A 125 17.68 -14.92 21.57
C MET A 125 18.88 -15.40 20.77
N VAL A 126 19.90 -14.55 20.73
CA VAL A 126 21.23 -14.94 20.32
C VAL A 126 21.52 -16.15 21.19
N ASN A 127 21.52 -17.34 20.57
CA ASN A 127 21.95 -18.56 21.23
C ASN A 127 23.41 -18.35 21.63
N LEU A 128 23.62 -17.89 22.85
CA LEU A 128 24.91 -17.79 23.50
C LEU A 128 25.32 -19.18 24.06
N GLU A 129 25.06 -20.24 23.29
CA GLU A 129 25.35 -21.63 23.66
C GLU A 129 26.43 -22.27 22.78
N GLU A 130 27.44 -21.50 22.37
CA GLU A 130 28.74 -22.06 21.97
C GLU A 130 29.93 -21.36 22.65
N CYS A 131 29.74 -20.83 23.86
CA CYS A 131 30.87 -20.55 24.75
C CYS A 131 30.97 -21.69 25.77
N GLY A 132 31.72 -22.73 25.42
CA GLY A 132 32.07 -23.83 26.30
C GLY A 132 32.95 -23.35 27.47
N HIS A 133 32.32 -22.73 28.48
CA HIS A 133 32.99 -22.31 29.71
C HIS A 133 32.18 -22.78 30.93
N PRO A 134 32.77 -23.61 31.82
CA PRO A 134 32.02 -24.29 32.87
C PRO A 134 31.94 -23.42 34.11
N CYS A 135 31.13 -22.36 34.13
CA CYS A 135 30.96 -21.54 35.33
C CYS A 135 29.70 -20.64 35.28
N ILE A 136 28.79 -20.86 36.26
CA ILE A 136 27.83 -19.91 36.90
C ILE A 136 26.63 -19.45 36.02
N TRP A 137 25.33 -19.67 36.30
CA TRP A 137 24.55 -19.54 37.55
C TRP A 137 23.23 -20.38 37.56
N PRO A 138 22.78 -20.93 38.71
CA PRO A 138 21.54 -21.73 38.84
C PRO A 138 20.17 -21.01 38.91
N TRP A 139 20.02 -19.77 38.41
CA TRP A 139 18.79 -18.97 38.68
C TRP A 139 18.05 -18.41 37.45
N VAL A 140 18.40 -18.83 36.22
CA VAL A 140 17.76 -18.33 34.97
C VAL A 140 16.85 -19.39 34.36
N ARG A 141 15.86 -19.87 35.11
CA ARG A 141 14.88 -20.83 34.56
C ARG A 141 13.41 -20.49 34.74
N ASP A 142 13.03 -19.42 35.45
CA ASP A 142 11.61 -19.15 35.69
C ASP A 142 11.23 -17.67 35.71
N LEU A 143 11.40 -16.93 34.61
CA LEU A 143 10.71 -15.63 34.48
C LEU A 143 10.34 -15.31 33.02
N VAL A 144 9.38 -16.08 32.51
CA VAL A 144 8.49 -15.63 31.42
C VAL A 144 7.70 -14.43 31.95
N VAL A 145 8.19 -13.21 31.72
CA VAL A 145 7.45 -11.98 32.04
C VAL A 145 6.50 -11.70 30.88
N THR A 146 5.25 -12.11 31.09
CA THR A 146 4.09 -11.84 30.23
C THR A 146 3.82 -10.33 30.11
N LYS A 147 3.18 -9.95 28.99
CA LYS A 147 2.88 -8.61 28.49
C LYS A 147 2.02 -7.68 29.39
N GLU A 148 1.81 -8.00 30.67
CA GLU A 148 0.90 -7.26 31.56
C GLU A 148 1.55 -6.12 32.36
N MET A 149 2.88 -5.98 32.35
CA MET A 149 3.60 -4.98 33.18
C MET A 149 3.66 -3.56 32.58
N TYR A 150 3.51 -3.38 31.26
CA TYR A 150 3.60 -2.04 30.63
C TYR A 150 2.32 -1.20 30.78
N LYS A 151 1.21 -1.79 31.23
CA LYS A 151 -0.04 -1.04 31.44
C LYS A 151 -0.04 -0.22 32.72
N TYR A 152 0.83 -0.53 33.68
CA TYR A 152 0.91 0.18 34.98
C TYR A 152 1.97 1.28 35.05
N PHE A 153 2.81 1.46 34.01
CA PHE A 153 3.86 2.48 34.02
C PHE A 153 3.42 3.85 33.44
N LEU A 154 2.19 3.97 32.92
CA LEU A 154 1.66 5.20 32.31
C LEU A 154 0.52 5.85 33.11
N LEU A 155 0.44 5.62 34.43
CA LEU A 155 -0.57 6.23 35.31
C LEU A 155 0.01 7.12 36.42
N PHE A 156 1.31 7.46 36.39
CA PHE A 156 1.92 8.36 37.38
C PHE A 156 3.10 9.21 36.87
N LEU A 157 3.03 9.71 35.63
CA LEU A 157 3.79 10.89 35.20
C LEU A 157 2.92 11.77 34.29
#